data_AF-A0A0K8P584-F1
#
_entry.id   AF-A0A0K8P584-F1
#
_cell.length_a   1.000
_cell.length_b   1.000
_cell.length_c   1.000
_cell.angle_alpha   90.00
_cell.angle_beta   90.00
_cell.angle_gamma   90.00
#
_symmetry.space_group_name_H-M   'P 1'
#
loop_
_entity.id
_entity.type
_entity.pdbx_description
1 polymer ?
#
loop_
_entity_poly.entity_id
_entity_poly.type
_entity_poly.pdbx_seq_one_letter_code
_entity_poly.pdbx_strand_id
1 'polypeptide(L)'
;MHSSDSAHGPDPDPFGLHGLDVLLAGTVAMMTAWAEPCTRCAEPAQRVLLARRLVSNLFFLQQHPGLGPDVRGVLAEAQVRWQRLALQAADTASAAPPADAPTASTLPLH
;
A
#
# COMPACT_ATOMS: atom_id res chain seq x y z
N MET A 1 31.56 -1.99 47.52
CA MET A 1 31.99 -2.60 46.25
C MET A 1 30.77 -2.73 45.37
N HIS A 2 30.85 -2.14 44.18
CA HIS A 2 29.91 -2.17 43.06
C HIS A 2 29.44 -3.61 42.75
N SER A 3 28.27 -3.90 42.19
CA SER A 3 27.51 -3.18 41.16
C SER A 3 26.04 -3.58 41.23
N SER A 4 25.15 -2.60 41.09
CA SER A 4 23.79 -2.83 40.60
C SER A 4 23.90 -3.30 39.15
N ASP A 5 23.65 -4.58 38.91
CA ASP A 5 23.48 -5.11 37.57
C ASP A 5 22.07 -4.73 37.09
N SER A 6 21.92 -3.48 36.67
CA SER A 6 20.76 -3.04 35.90
C SER A 6 20.88 -3.69 34.54
N ALA A 7 20.38 -4.92 34.43
CA ALA A 7 20.05 -5.53 33.16
C ALA A 7 18.96 -4.67 32.51
N HIS A 8 19.39 -3.63 31.80
CA HIS A 8 18.61 -2.98 30.76
C HIS A 8 18.47 -4.02 29.65
N GLY A 9 17.53 -4.96 29.85
CA GLY A 9 17.05 -5.81 28.77
C GLY A 9 16.63 -4.92 27.61
N PRO A 10 16.76 -5.41 26.36
CA PRO A 10 16.36 -4.61 25.20
C PRO A 10 14.94 -4.11 25.46
N ASP A 11 14.76 -2.78 25.35
CA ASP A 11 13.44 -2.19 25.47
C ASP A 11 12.50 -3.00 24.57
N PRO A 12 11.41 -3.57 25.11
CA PRO A 12 10.47 -4.30 24.28
C PRO A 12 9.99 -3.33 23.21
N ASP A 13 10.03 -3.77 21.94
CA ASP A 13 9.43 -3.00 20.86
C ASP A 13 8.07 -2.49 21.35
N PRO A 14 7.76 -1.17 21.29
CA PRO A 14 6.58 -0.60 21.93
C PRO A 14 5.26 -1.20 21.41
N PHE A 15 5.33 -1.98 20.33
CA PHE A 15 4.22 -2.72 19.76
C PHE A 15 4.42 -4.25 19.76
N GLY A 16 5.62 -4.77 20.10
CA GLY A 16 5.89 -6.21 20.21
C GLY A 16 5.47 -7.06 19.00
N LEU A 17 5.38 -6.44 17.82
CA LEU A 17 4.75 -7.03 16.64
C LEU A 17 5.69 -8.04 16.00
N HIS A 18 5.21 -9.27 15.82
CA HIS A 18 5.95 -10.30 15.11
C HIS A 18 5.92 -9.99 13.61
N GLY A 19 6.78 -10.65 12.80
CA GLY A 19 6.88 -10.37 11.37
C GLY A 19 5.53 -10.43 10.61
N LEU A 20 4.61 -11.28 11.07
CA LEU A 20 3.23 -11.33 10.55
C LEU A 20 2.45 -10.05 10.83
N ASP A 21 2.49 -9.56 12.07
CA ASP A 21 1.73 -8.41 12.53
C ASP A 21 2.22 -7.12 11.86
N VAL A 22 3.53 -6.99 11.66
CA VAL A 22 4.14 -5.88 10.92
C VAL A 22 3.66 -5.88 9.46
N LEU A 23 3.63 -7.04 8.81
CA LEU A 23 3.18 -7.15 7.42
C LEU A 23 1.67 -6.89 7.30
N LEU A 24 0.88 -7.34 8.27
CA LEU A 24 -0.56 -7.08 8.33
C LEU A 24 -0.84 -5.59 8.56
N ALA A 25 -0.20 -4.97 9.54
CA ALA A 25 -0.32 -3.54 9.84
C ALA A 25 0.08 -2.69 8.63
N GLY A 26 1.20 -3.01 7.98
CA GLY A 26 1.63 -2.34 6.75
C GLY A 26 0.64 -2.50 5.60
N THR A 27 -0.01 -3.66 5.49
CA THR A 27 -1.06 -3.89 4.48
C THR A 27 -2.30 -3.05 4.78
N VAL A 28 -2.77 -3.00 6.02
CA VAL A 28 -3.92 -2.17 6.43
C VAL A 28 -3.66 -0.69 6.17
N ALA A 29 -2.50 -0.17 6.61
CA ALA A 29 -2.12 1.23 6.39
C ALA A 29 -2.07 1.60 4.90
N MET A 30 -1.69 0.65 4.05
CA MET A 30 -1.61 0.85 2.61
C MET A 30 -2.98 0.75 1.94
N MET A 31 -3.87 -0.13 2.42
CA MET A 31 -5.28 -0.18 2.00
C MET A 31 -6.00 1.12 2.35
N THR A 32 -5.75 1.67 3.54
CA THR A 32 -6.31 2.98 3.96
C THR A 32 -5.76 4.11 3.10
N ALA A 33 -4.45 4.13 2.83
CA ALA A 33 -3.84 5.13 1.94
C ALA A 33 -4.37 5.04 0.49
N TRP A 34 -4.70 3.84 0.01
CA TRP A 34 -5.30 3.65 -1.31
C TRP A 34 -6.77 4.10 -1.37
N ALA A 35 -7.52 3.90 -0.28
CA ALA A 35 -8.92 4.28 -0.16
C ALA A 35 -9.10 5.80 0.05
N GLU A 36 -8.10 6.47 0.62
CA GLU A 36 -8.13 7.90 0.85
C GLU A 36 -8.19 8.68 -0.47
N PRO A 37 -9.25 9.46 -0.72
CA PRO A 37 -9.34 10.30 -1.91
C PRO A 37 -8.39 11.50 -1.74
N CYS A 38 -7.13 11.36 -2.10
CA CYS A 38 -6.22 12.51 -2.18
C CYS A 38 -6.62 13.40 -3.37
N THR A 39 -7.49 14.37 -3.12
CA THR A 39 -7.94 15.40 -4.07
C THR A 39 -6.82 16.34 -4.55
N ARG A 40 -5.63 16.27 -3.94
CA ARG A 40 -4.49 17.16 -4.24
C ARG A 40 -3.25 16.49 -4.83
N CYS A 41 -3.07 15.17 -4.71
CA CYS A 41 -1.73 14.57 -4.92
C CYS A 41 -1.70 13.13 -5.45
N ALA A 42 -2.80 12.38 -5.49
CA ALA A 42 -2.73 11.00 -5.99
C ALA A 42 -2.84 10.99 -7.52
N GLU A 43 -1.71 11.19 -8.19
CA GLU A 43 -1.52 10.83 -9.59
C GLU A 43 -2.13 9.43 -9.83
N PRO A 44 -2.95 9.21 -10.87
CA PRO A 44 -3.50 7.90 -11.20
C PRO A 44 -2.45 6.79 -11.20
N ALA A 45 -1.21 7.12 -11.60
CA ALA A 45 -0.05 6.24 -11.52
C ALA A 45 0.27 5.75 -10.08
N GLN A 46 0.15 6.60 -9.06
CA GLN A 46 0.41 6.22 -7.67
C GLN A 46 -0.62 5.21 -7.14
N ARG A 47 -1.90 5.36 -7.52
CA ARG A 47 -2.94 4.38 -7.18
C ARG A 47 -2.66 3.00 -7.78
N VAL A 48 -2.10 2.96 -8.99
CA VAL A 48 -1.68 1.71 -9.64
C VAL A 48 -0.54 1.04 -8.87
N LEU A 49 0.49 1.81 -8.49
CA LEU A 49 1.63 1.29 -7.75
C LEU A 49 1.24 0.75 -6.37
N LEU A 50 0.36 1.47 -5.66
CA LEU A 50 -0.16 1.02 -4.37
C LEU A 50 -1.00 -0.26 -4.51
N ALA A 51 -1.89 -0.33 -5.50
CA ALA A 51 -2.70 -1.52 -5.74
C ALA A 51 -1.82 -2.75 -6.06
N ARG A 52 -0.77 -2.58 -6.89
CA ARG A 52 0.19 -3.65 -7.19
C ARG A 52 0.95 -4.10 -5.94
N ARG A 53 1.38 -3.15 -5.10
CA ARG A 53 2.09 -3.48 -3.85
C ARG A 53 1.20 -4.23 -2.86
N LEU A 54 -0.07 -3.88 -2.77
CA LEU A 54 -1.06 -4.60 -1.97
C LEU A 54 -1.22 -6.05 -2.43
N VAL A 55 -1.27 -6.31 -3.74
CA VAL A 55 -1.30 -7.69 -4.28
C VAL A 55 -0.09 -8.49 -3.83
N SER A 56 1.12 -7.92 -3.91
CA SER A 56 2.34 -8.59 -3.46
C SER A 56 2.33 -8.87 -1.95
N ASN A 57 1.93 -7.88 -1.13
CA ASN A 57 1.85 -8.06 0.32
C ASN A 57 0.86 -9.17 0.71
N LEU A 58 -0.30 -9.22 0.08
CA LEU A 58 -1.31 -10.26 0.32
C LEU A 58 -0.80 -11.64 -0.07
N PHE A 59 -0.04 -11.75 -1.17
CA PHE A 59 0.64 -12.98 -1.53
C PHE A 59 1.63 -13.42 -0.45
N PHE A 60 2.49 -12.52 0.03
CA PHE A 60 3.46 -12.85 1.08
C PHE A 60 2.80 -13.23 2.41
N LEU A 61 1.72 -12.55 2.79
CA LEU A 61 0.95 -12.90 3.99
C LEU A 61 0.40 -14.33 3.91
N GLN A 62 -0.14 -14.73 2.75
CA GLN A 62 -0.66 -16.10 2.57
C GLN A 62 0.42 -17.18 2.72
N GLN A 63 1.67 -16.86 2.36
CA GLN A 63 2.81 -17.76 2.52
C GLN A 63 3.39 -17.77 3.94
N HIS A 64 2.94 -16.88 4.83
CA HIS A 64 3.50 -16.79 6.17
C HIS A 64 3.16 -18.03 7.02
N PRO A 65 4.15 -18.67 7.68
CA PRO A 65 3.94 -19.92 8.42
C PRO A 65 3.02 -19.76 9.64
N GLY A 66 2.96 -18.55 10.22
CA GLY A 66 2.06 -18.23 11.33
C GLY A 66 0.60 -17.97 10.92
N LEU A 67 0.24 -18.07 9.64
CA LEU A 67 -1.12 -17.79 9.18
C LEU A 67 -1.98 -19.07 9.17
N GLY A 68 -3.12 -19.02 9.86
CA GLY A 68 -4.11 -20.09 9.86
C GLY A 68 -4.78 -20.32 8.50
N PRO A 69 -5.33 -21.51 8.23
CA PRO A 69 -5.90 -21.89 6.93
C PRO A 69 -7.10 -21.01 6.53
N ASP A 70 -7.99 -20.68 7.46
CA ASP A 70 -9.18 -19.86 7.16
C ASP A 70 -8.79 -18.43 6.75
N VAL A 71 -7.85 -17.83 7.48
CA VAL A 71 -7.33 -16.49 7.18
C VAL A 71 -6.58 -16.49 5.85
N ARG A 72 -5.84 -17.57 5.53
CA ARG A 72 -5.19 -17.73 4.23
C ARG A 72 -6.19 -17.70 3.08
N GLY A 73 -7.34 -18.37 3.23
CA GLY A 73 -8.43 -18.33 2.25
C GLY A 73 -8.96 -16.92 2.04
N VAL A 74 -9.25 -16.20 3.12
CA VAL A 74 -9.71 -14.79 3.06
C VAL A 74 -8.68 -13.89 2.37
N LEU A 75 -7.39 -14.06 2.67
CA LEU A 75 -6.33 -13.26 2.03
C LEU A 75 -6.15 -13.59 0.54
N ALA A 76 -6.36 -14.85 0.14
CA ALA A 76 -6.35 -15.25 -1.26
C ALA A 76 -7.48 -14.57 -2.05
N GLU A 77 -8.70 -14.55 -1.50
CA GLU A 77 -9.82 -13.83 -2.10
C GLU A 77 -9.55 -12.32 -2.17
N ALA A 78 -9.00 -11.75 -1.10
CA ALA A 78 -8.60 -10.34 -1.06
C ALA A 78 -7.56 -10.05 -2.16
N GLN A 79 -6.57 -10.91 -2.35
CA GLN A 79 -5.55 -10.74 -3.39
C GLN A 79 -6.18 -10.71 -4.78
N VAL A 80 -7.10 -11.63 -5.10
CA VAL A 80 -7.81 -11.65 -6.39
C VAL A 80 -8.65 -10.37 -6.60
N ARG A 81 -9.29 -9.86 -5.55
CA ARG A 81 -10.02 -8.58 -5.62
C ARG A 81 -9.06 -7.41 -5.89
N TRP A 82 -7.92 -7.36 -5.21
CA TRP A 82 -6.92 -6.31 -5.41
C TRP A 82 -6.24 -6.36 -6.79
N GLN A 83 -6.07 -7.55 -7.38
CA GLN A 83 -5.60 -7.67 -8.77
C GLN A 83 -6.55 -6.99 -9.76
N ARG A 84 -7.86 -7.18 -9.60
CA ARG A 84 -8.87 -6.49 -10.42
C ARG A 84 -8.84 -4.97 -10.22
N LEU A 85 -8.72 -4.51 -8.98
CA LEU A 85 -8.59 -3.08 -8.68
C LEU A 85 -7.31 -2.48 -9.29
N ALA A 86 -6.21 -3.22 -9.29
CA ALA A 86 -4.95 -2.78 -9.90
C ALA A 86 -5.07 -2.62 -11.42
N LEU A 87 -5.79 -3.53 -12.09
CA LEU A 87 -6.09 -3.42 -13.52
C LEU A 87 -6.98 -2.20 -13.81
N GLN A 88 -8.07 -2.04 -13.07
CA GLN A 88 -8.99 -0.90 -13.22
C GLN A 88 -8.30 0.45 -12.97
N ALA A 89 -7.41 0.52 -11.98
CA ALA A 89 -6.63 1.71 -11.72
C ALA A 89 -5.69 2.03 -12.89
N ALA A 90 -5.13 1.00 -13.55
CA ALA A 90 -4.24 1.18 -14.70
C ALA A 90 -5.01 1.66 -15.93
N ASP A 91 -6.20 1.09 -16.19
CA ASP A 91 -7.08 1.53 -17.26
C ASP A 91 -7.48 3.00 -17.07
N THR A 92 -7.83 3.37 -15.83
CA THR A 92 -8.18 4.76 -15.47
C THR A 92 -7.00 5.72 -15.67
N ALA A 93 -5.79 5.30 -15.28
CA ALA A 93 -4.58 6.09 -15.49
C ALA A 93 -4.25 6.27 -16.98
N SER A 94 -4.49 5.25 -17.81
CA SER A 94 -4.27 5.32 -19.26
C SER A 94 -5.33 6.16 -19.99
N ALA A 95 -6.54 6.25 -19.45
CA ALA A 95 -7.63 7.05 -20.01
C ALA A 95 -7.56 8.53 -19.62
N ALA A 96 -6.67 8.91 -18.69
CA ALA A 96 -6.48 10.30 -18.31
C ALA A 96 -5.96 11.09 -19.54
N PRO A 97 -6.60 12.21 -19.91
CA PRO A 97 -6.11 13.03 -21.00
C PRO A 97 -4.71 13.56 -20.66
N PRO A 98 -3.81 13.71 -21.64
CA PRO A 98 -2.52 14.36 -21.40
C PRO A 98 -2.78 15.78 -20.90
N ALA A 99 -2.45 16.03 -19.63
CA ALA A 99 -2.44 17.37 -19.08
C ALA A 99 -1.40 18.18 -19.87
N ASP A 100 -1.83 19.33 -20.40
CA ASP A 100 -1.07 20.31 -21.16
C ASP A 100 -0.56 19.87 -22.55
N ALA A 101 -1.47 19.82 -23.52
CA ALA A 101 -1.13 20.43 -24.80
C ALA A 101 -1.14 21.96 -24.57
N PRO A 102 -0.01 22.68 -24.68
CA PRO A 102 -0.03 24.13 -24.59
C PRO A 102 -0.93 24.63 -25.73
N THR A 103 -2.09 25.17 -25.38
CA THR A 103 -2.87 25.99 -26.29
C THR A 103 -1.98 27.17 -26.63
N ALA A 104 -1.28 27.07 -27.77
CA ALA A 104 -0.62 28.19 -28.40
C ALA A 104 -1.71 29.22 -28.68
N SER A 105 -1.90 30.14 -27.73
CA SER A 105 -2.71 31.33 -27.90
C SER A 105 -2.05 32.13 -29.02
N THR A 106 -2.49 31.90 -30.25
CA THR A 106 -2.25 32.77 -31.38
C THR A 106 -2.85 34.12 -31.02
N LEU A 107 -1.97 35.06 -30.63
CA LEU A 107 -2.29 36.46 -30.43
C LEU A 107 -2.82 37.04 -31.77
N PRO A 108 -4.02 37.64 -31.82
CA PRO A 108 -4.39 38.44 -32.98
C PRO A 108 -3.73 39.82 -32.82
N LEU A 109 -2.82 40.16 -33.72
CA LEU A 109 -2.40 41.53 -33.97
C LEU A 109 -3.56 42.29 -34.61
N HIS A 110 -4.06 43.33 -33.95
CA HIS A 110 -4.86 44.38 -34.57
C HIS A 110 -4.37 45.76 -34.10
#